data_AF-A0A1H1QWA9-F1
#
_entry.id   AF-A0A1H1QWA9-F1
#
_cell.length_a   1.000
_cell.length_b   1.000
_cell.length_c   1.000
_cell.angle_alpha   90.00
_cell.angle_beta   90.00
_cell.angle_gamma   90.00
#
_symmetry.space_group_name_H-M   'P 1'
#
loop_
_entity.id
_entity.type
_entity.pdbx_description
1 polymer ?
#
loop_
_entity_poly.entity_id
_entity_poly.type
_entity_poly.pdbx_seq_one_letter_code
_entity_poly.pdbx_strand_id
1 'polypeptide(L)'
;MISSQEKHHDTIDHLKEKFKLSGEELVLLDKIKASDIHSISFTTEGGFDVESGEFYPEERKNCYKNQIKYEEEHSTKLNLYT
;
A
#
# COMPACT_ATOMS: atom_id res chain seq x y z
N MET A 1 12.44 -19.19 10.01
CA MET A 1 11.60 -18.01 10.31
C MET A 1 11.43 -17.27 9.01
N ILE A 2 10.19 -17.03 8.56
CA ILE A 2 9.88 -16.21 7.40
C ILE A 2 10.29 -14.76 7.75
N SER A 3 11.11 -14.13 6.91
CA SER A 3 11.53 -12.73 7.08
C SER A 3 10.31 -11.80 6.98
N SER A 4 10.31 -10.67 7.70
CA SER A 4 9.25 -9.67 7.58
C SER A 4 9.03 -9.22 6.13
N GLN A 5 10.11 -9.12 5.34
CA GLN A 5 10.03 -8.77 3.92
C GLN A 5 9.33 -9.83 3.07
N GLU A 6 9.53 -11.11 3.36
CA GLU A 6 8.87 -12.20 2.64
C GLU A 6 7.34 -12.14 2.86
N LYS A 7 6.90 -11.84 4.10
CA LYS A 7 5.47 -11.61 4.38
C LYS A 7 4.91 -10.38 3.67
N HIS A 8 5.70 -9.31 3.54
CA HIS A 8 5.28 -8.11 2.83
C HIS A 8 5.12 -8.39 1.33
N HIS A 9 6.00 -9.19 0.75
CA HIS A 9 5.89 -9.62 -0.65
C HIS A 9 4.63 -10.44 -0.91
N ASP A 10 4.34 -11.42 -0.05
CA ASP A 10 3.11 -12.23 -0.13
C ASP A 10 1.86 -11.34 -0.03
N THR A 11 1.91 -10.33 0.86
CA THR A 11 0.81 -9.37 1.02
C THR A 11 0.60 -8.54 -0.24
N ILE A 12 1.68 -8.08 -0.89
CA ILE A 12 1.57 -7.35 -2.16
C ILE A 12 0.97 -8.23 -3.25
N ASP A 13 1.37 -9.50 -3.35
CA ASP A 13 0.78 -10.41 -4.34
C ASP A 13 -0.71 -10.63 -4.08
N HIS A 14 -1.11 -10.77 -2.81
CA HIS A 14 -2.51 -10.84 -2.45
C HIS A 14 -3.29 -9.57 -2.84
N LEU A 15 -2.70 -8.38 -2.70
CA LEU A 15 -3.32 -7.13 -3.13
C LEU A 15 -3.52 -7.10 -4.65
N LYS A 16 -2.53 -7.57 -5.43
CA LYS A 16 -2.62 -7.66 -6.90
C LYS A 16 -3.72 -8.62 -7.37
N GLU A 17 -3.94 -9.71 -6.65
CA GLU A 17 -5.01 -10.67 -6.96
C GLU A 17 -6.40 -10.15 -6.57
N LYS A 18 -6.50 -9.45 -5.44
CA LYS A 18 -7.78 -9.06 -4.84
C LYS A 18 -8.37 -7.78 -5.45
N PHE A 19 -7.53 -6.84 -5.85
CA PHE A 19 -7.97 -5.53 -6.33
C PHE A 19 -7.73 -5.39 -7.84
N LYS A 20 -8.66 -4.72 -8.53
CA LYS A 20 -8.47 -4.34 -9.93
C LYS A 20 -7.55 -3.13 -10.01
N LEU A 21 -6.26 -3.40 -10.03
CA LEU A 21 -5.23 -2.38 -10.16
C LEU A 21 -5.04 -1.97 -11.63
N SER A 22 -4.81 -0.68 -11.84
CA SER A 22 -4.37 -0.15 -13.13
C SER A 22 -2.92 -0.55 -13.42
N GLY A 23 -2.50 -0.39 -14.68
CA GLY A 23 -1.13 -0.69 -15.09
C GLY A 23 -0.09 0.15 -14.34
N GLU A 24 -0.40 1.41 -14.02
CA GLU A 24 0.48 2.30 -13.26
C GLU A 24 0.68 1.80 -11.82
N GLU A 25 -0.40 1.33 -11.19
CA GLU A 25 -0.38 0.78 -9.83
C GLU A 25 0.41 -0.54 -9.77
N LEU A 26 0.28 -1.40 -10.78
CA LEU A 26 1.04 -2.65 -10.88
C LEU A 26 2.56 -2.39 -11.00
N VAL A 27 2.96 -1.49 -11.90
CA VAL A 27 4.37 -1.09 -12.08
C VAL A 27 4.93 -0.54 -10.77
N LEU A 28 4.13 0.21 -10.04
CA LEU A 28 4.54 0.81 -8.78
C LEU A 28 4.69 -0.22 -7.66
N LEU A 29 3.77 -1.19 -7.55
CA LEU A 29 3.92 -2.30 -6.60
C LEU A 29 5.16 -3.14 -6.88
N ASP A 30 5.54 -3.32 -8.15
CA ASP A 30 6.80 -4.01 -8.50
C ASP A 30 8.04 -3.22 -8.07
N LYS A 31 8.01 -1.88 -8.16
CA LYS A 31 9.09 -1.03 -7.64
C LYS A 31 9.20 -1.13 -6.11
N ILE A 32 8.06 -1.13 -5.42
CA ILE A 32 8.01 -1.23 -3.96
C ILE A 32 8.57 -2.57 -3.48
N LYS A 33 8.30 -3.68 -4.19
CA LYS A 33 8.90 -4.99 -3.90
C LYS A 33 10.42 -5.02 -4.02
N ALA A 34 11.02 -4.08 -4.77
CA ALA A 34 12.47 -3.93 -4.84
C ALA A 34 13.05 -3.06 -3.71
N SER A 35 12.19 -2.46 -2.88
CA SER A 35 12.53 -1.55 -1.78
C SER A 35 12.37 -2.23 -0.42
N ASP A 36 12.90 -1.63 0.66
CA ASP A 36 12.65 -2.15 2.01
C ASP A 36 11.27 -1.71 2.52
N ILE A 37 10.34 -2.65 2.68
CA ILE A 37 8.97 -2.36 3.09
C ILE A 37 8.91 -2.30 4.61
N HIS A 38 8.55 -1.14 5.17
CA HIS A 38 8.39 -0.98 6.60
C HIS A 38 7.03 -1.45 7.10
N SER A 39 5.97 -1.19 6.34
CA SER A 39 4.61 -1.59 6.74
C SER A 39 3.63 -1.61 5.57
N ILE A 40 2.70 -2.55 5.60
CA ILE A 40 1.52 -2.60 4.73
C ILE A 40 0.28 -2.58 5.63
N SER A 41 -0.72 -1.76 5.29
CA SER A 41 -1.98 -1.67 6.01
C SER A 41 -3.13 -1.58 5.02
N PHE A 42 -4.23 -2.27 5.28
CA PHE A 42 -5.44 -2.18 4.47
C PHE A 42 -6.68 -2.14 5.34
N THR A 43 -7.74 -1.54 4.84
CA THR A 43 -9.04 -1.47 5.52
C THR A 43 -10.19 -1.75 4.56
N THR A 44 -11.26 -2.34 5.07
CA THR A 44 -12.52 -2.51 4.34
C THR A 44 -13.49 -1.35 4.59
N GLU A 45 -13.40 -0.70 5.76
CA GLU A 45 -14.26 0.41 6.19
C GLU A 45 -13.41 1.66 6.50
N GLY A 46 -13.95 2.86 6.30
CA GLY A 46 -13.16 4.10 6.40
C GLY A 46 -12.03 4.17 5.38
N GLY A 47 -10.92 4.83 5.72
CA GLY A 47 -9.75 4.90 4.86
C GLY A 47 -8.59 5.71 5.45
N PHE A 48 -7.45 5.67 4.78
CA PHE A 48 -6.26 6.44 5.14
C PHE A 48 -6.24 7.74 4.34
N ASP A 49 -6.05 8.88 4.99
CA ASP A 49 -6.02 10.17 4.33
C ASP A 49 -4.77 10.36 3.44
N VAL A 50 -4.96 10.89 2.23
CA VAL A 50 -3.91 11.07 1.22
C VAL A 50 -2.75 11.95 1.70
N GLU A 51 -3.05 13.01 2.46
CA GLU A 51 -2.05 14.01 2.85
C GLU A 51 -1.32 13.61 4.14
N SER A 52 -2.09 13.27 5.17
CA SER A 52 -1.57 12.95 6.50
C SER A 52 -1.16 11.48 6.65
N GLY A 53 -1.81 10.57 5.92
CA GLY A 53 -1.65 9.12 6.10
C GLY A 53 -2.34 8.57 7.35
N GLU A 54 -3.15 9.37 8.05
CA GLU A 54 -3.92 8.93 9.21
C GLU A 54 -5.15 8.11 8.80
N PHE A 55 -5.50 7.13 9.63
CA PHE A 55 -6.72 6.35 9.44
C PHE A 55 -7.92 7.09 10.00
N TYR A 56 -8.97 7.18 9.18
CA TYR A 56 -10.28 7.69 9.57
C TYR A 56 -11.33 6.60 9.37
N PRO A 57 -12.16 6.30 10.40
CA PRO A 57 -13.17 5.24 10.31
C PRO A 57 -14.36 5.61 9.42
N GLU A 58 -14.56 6.90 9.15
CA GLU A 58 -15.62 7.42 8.30
C GLU A 58 -15.20 7.49 6.83
N GLU A 59 -16.15 7.30 5.91
CA GLU A 59 -15.88 7.44 4.48
C GLU A 59 -15.68 8.92 4.12
N ARG A 60 -14.42 9.30 3.94
CA ARG A 60 -14.01 10.63 3.50
C ARG A 60 -13.60 10.61 2.03
N LYS A 61 -13.92 11.71 1.33
CA LYS A 61 -13.29 11.99 0.04
C LYS A 61 -11.78 12.15 0.27
N ASN A 62 -10.96 11.65 -0.65
CA ASN A 62 -9.49 11.65 -0.58
C ASN A 62 -8.88 10.70 0.45
N CYS A 63 -9.59 9.63 0.81
CA CYS A 63 -8.99 8.50 1.51
C CYS A 63 -8.75 7.30 0.59
N TYR A 64 -7.73 6.51 0.91
CA TYR A 64 -7.39 5.27 0.22
C TYR A 64 -7.53 4.06 1.15
N LYS A 65 -7.75 2.88 0.57
CA LYS A 65 -7.98 1.65 1.35
C LYS A 65 -6.68 0.92 1.70
N ASN A 66 -5.61 1.11 0.92
CA ASN A 66 -4.34 0.39 1.04
C ASN A 66 -3.17 1.36 1.22
N GLN A 67 -2.47 1.27 2.36
CA GLN A 67 -1.26 2.03 2.67
C GLN A 67 -0.02 1.13 2.62
N ILE A 68 1.01 1.57 1.89
CA ILE A 68 2.32 0.92 1.91
C ILE A 68 3.39 1.96 2.24
N LYS A 69 4.14 1.73 3.32
CA LYS A 69 5.31 2.54 3.71
C LYS A 69 6.55 1.73 3.41
N TYR A 70 7.44 2.30 2.62
CA TYR A 70 8.66 1.67 2.15
C TYR A 70 9.77 2.72 2.04
N GLU A 71 11.02 2.27 2.12
CA GLU A 71 12.19 3.10 1.91
C GLU A 71 12.62 3.01 0.44
N GLU A 72 12.27 4.03 -0.33
CA GLU A 72 12.87 4.26 -1.64
C GLU A 72 14.16 5.06 -1.40
N GLU A 73 15.28 4.78 -2.11
CA GLU A 73 16.51 5.58 -2.02
C GLU A 73 16.26 7.09 -2.27
N HIS A 74 15.08 7.46 -2.78
CA HIS A 74 14.49 8.80 -2.70
C HIS A 74 13.00 8.71 -2.28
N SER A 75 12.74 9.00 -1.00
CA SER A 75 11.47 8.79 -0.28
C SER A 75 10.21 9.29 -1.00
N THR A 76 9.32 8.37 -1.40
CA THR A 76 7.97 8.70 -1.87
C THR A 76 6.93 7.81 -1.16
N LYS A 77 5.87 8.42 -0.60
CA LYS A 77 4.72 7.69 -0.02
C LYS A 77 3.71 7.36 -1.13
N LEU A 78 3.14 6.16 -1.11
CA LEU A 78 2.10 5.76 -2.07
C LEU A 78 0.70 5.63 -1.43
N ASN A 79 -0.28 6.19 -2.15
CA ASN A 79 -1.72 6.07 -1.92
C ASN A 79 -2.38 5.41 -3.14
N LEU A 80 -3.06 4.26 -2.96
CA LEU A 80 -3.75 3.53 -4.05
C LEU A 80 -5.28 3.70 -3.96
N TYR A 81 -5.93 4.14 -5.03
CA TYR A 81 -7.39 4.32 -5.11
C TYR A 81 -8.05 3.04 -5.61
N THR A 82 -8.68 2.28 -4.71
CA THR A 82 -9.39 1.04 -5.05
C THR A 82 -10.74 0.97 -4.35
#